data_AF-A0A369K6D7-F1
#
_entry.id   AF-A0A369K6D7-F1
#
_cell.length_a   1.000
_cell.length_b   1.000
_cell.length_c   1.000
_cell.angle_alpha   90.00
_cell.angle_beta   90.00
_cell.angle_gamma   90.00
#
_symmetry.space_group_name_H-M   'P 1'
#
loop_
_entity.id
_entity.type
_entity.pdbx_description
1 polymer ?
#
loop_
_entity_poly.entity_id
_entity_poly.type
_entity_poly.pdbx_seq_one_letter_code
_entity_poly.pdbx_strand_id
1 'polypeptide(L)'
;MSTNLSTLPPDLRIDILYLFVAGSRNEWADCITLSLVCRSLNETCGTVLFRSYHLDLRVPQHPKPYPPGSARDIWDEELIRIRLAHLQSKAQFVRILNVTDVGGPFELRDDSLGSELAPFPIKYMLELLTTLRMLPNVTSVTFTTAMSPKVKAVVPVDLWDWLASINLLNLSFLGNFVAPPDVMFQPLEGVNKLTIYPASLLNKLILDAVPTNRVHLAYSEDHELFLYKPTHPQLHTIDIEIDVLGRQFPEPIFDFSEVPHAAIEVDASFHVDYKFSIPNAWREAKTKLQKMFFEDLSGLDVDRFKTTCVRIVRSPKAEWKPEKQDHIGGEEEDEREAERMQAYYEMKARDSYDQWVSPVILKRDVIFYCIKCFIDIANCKGNVTG
;
A
#
# COMPACT_ATOMS: atom_id res chain seq x y z
N MET A 1 -21.40 -44.08 14.11
CA MET A 1 -20.55 -43.46 15.15
C MET A 1 -20.29 -42.03 14.71
N SER A 2 -20.81 -41.01 15.39
CA SER A 2 -20.42 -39.63 15.10
C SER A 2 -19.11 -39.35 15.83
N THR A 3 -18.04 -39.18 15.07
CA THR A 3 -16.76 -38.71 15.59
C THR A 3 -16.93 -37.25 15.99
N ASN A 4 -16.78 -36.97 17.28
CA ASN A 4 -16.87 -35.62 17.81
C ASN A 4 -15.58 -34.86 17.47
N LEU A 5 -15.68 -33.74 16.73
CA LEU A 5 -14.51 -32.96 16.32
C LEU A 5 -13.66 -32.48 17.52
N SER A 6 -14.30 -32.29 18.68
CA SER A 6 -13.62 -31.87 19.92
C SER A 6 -12.74 -32.95 20.54
N THR A 7 -12.89 -34.22 20.15
CA THR A 7 -12.03 -35.31 20.62
C THR A 7 -10.75 -35.50 19.79
N LEU A 8 -10.62 -34.77 18.68
CA LEU A 8 -9.40 -34.81 17.88
C LEU A 8 -8.25 -34.06 18.57
N PRO A 9 -6.99 -34.49 18.36
CA PRO A 9 -5.81 -33.76 18.84
C PRO A 9 -5.81 -32.29 18.35
N PRO A 10 -5.29 -31.34 19.14
CA PRO A 10 -5.25 -29.92 18.77
C PRO A 10 -4.66 -29.65 17.38
N ASP A 11 -3.53 -30.30 17.06
CA ASP A 11 -2.83 -30.11 15.78
C ASP A 11 -3.70 -30.53 14.60
N LEU A 12 -4.34 -31.70 14.70
CA LEU A 12 -5.24 -32.20 13.65
C LEU A 12 -6.48 -31.29 13.48
N ARG A 13 -6.97 -30.68 14.56
CA ARG A 13 -8.07 -29.70 14.48
C ARG A 13 -7.63 -28.41 13.79
N ILE A 14 -6.40 -27.97 14.03
CA ILE A 14 -5.80 -26.81 13.35
C ILE A 14 -5.67 -27.11 11.85
N ASP A 15 -5.18 -28.29 11.48
CA ASP A 15 -5.04 -28.69 10.07
C ASP A 15 -6.41 -28.75 9.36
N ILE A 16 -7.41 -29.36 10.01
CA ILE A 16 -8.78 -29.40 9.49
C ILE A 16 -9.35 -27.99 9.36
N LEU A 17 -9.11 -27.12 10.33
CA LEU A 17 -9.55 -25.73 10.27
C LEU A 17 -8.88 -25.00 9.10
N TYR A 18 -7.57 -25.15 8.90
CA TYR A 18 -6.85 -24.53 7.78
C TYR A 18 -7.41 -25.00 6.42
N LEU A 19 -7.69 -26.29 6.28
CA LEU A 19 -8.30 -26.83 5.05
C LEU A 19 -9.71 -26.29 4.83
N PHE A 20 -10.51 -26.19 5.89
CA PHE A 20 -11.86 -25.64 5.82
C PHE A 20 -11.86 -24.16 5.46
N VAL A 21 -10.96 -23.40 6.06
CA VAL A 21 -10.77 -21.97 5.81
C VAL A 21 -10.30 -21.74 4.39
N ALA A 22 -9.26 -22.42 3.92
CA ALA A 22 -8.75 -22.28 2.56
C ALA A 22 -9.78 -22.61 1.47
N GLY A 23 -10.82 -23.40 1.79
CA GLY A 23 -11.94 -23.71 0.89
C GLY A 23 -13.11 -22.72 0.98
N SER A 24 -13.12 -21.82 1.96
CA SER A 24 -14.22 -20.88 2.20
C SER A 24 -14.07 -19.59 1.41
N ARG A 25 -15.21 -19.05 0.93
CA ARG A 25 -15.27 -17.70 0.36
C ARG A 25 -15.23 -16.60 1.42
N ASN A 26 -15.48 -16.93 2.69
CA ASN A 26 -15.51 -16.00 3.80
C ASN A 26 -14.85 -16.61 5.05
N GLU A 27 -13.57 -16.93 4.88
CA GLU A 27 -12.64 -17.50 5.85
C GLU A 27 -12.85 -17.01 7.30
N TRP A 28 -12.94 -15.69 7.45
CA TRP A 28 -13.02 -15.04 8.76
C TRP A 28 -14.38 -15.24 9.44
N ALA A 29 -15.49 -15.05 8.71
CA ALA A 29 -16.84 -15.21 9.25
C ALA A 29 -17.12 -16.66 9.67
N ASP A 30 -16.62 -17.61 8.88
CA ASP A 30 -16.75 -19.03 9.17
C ASP A 30 -15.94 -19.43 10.42
N CYS A 31 -14.72 -18.90 10.56
CA CYS A 31 -13.93 -19.10 11.79
C CYS A 31 -14.61 -18.55 13.03
N ILE A 32 -15.26 -17.37 12.93
CA ILE A 32 -16.03 -16.80 14.05
C ILE A 32 -17.17 -17.73 14.41
N THR A 33 -17.93 -18.18 13.40
CA THR A 33 -19.08 -19.04 13.63
C THR A 33 -18.66 -20.35 14.30
N LEU A 34 -17.57 -20.98 13.85
CA LEU A 34 -16.99 -22.16 14.48
C LEU A 34 -16.50 -21.90 15.91
N SER A 35 -15.91 -20.73 16.15
CA SER A 35 -15.41 -20.35 17.48
C SER A 35 -16.51 -20.25 18.54
N LEU A 36 -17.77 -20.06 18.13
CA LEU A 36 -18.92 -19.96 19.02
C LEU A 36 -19.52 -21.33 19.39
N VAL A 37 -19.15 -22.41 18.70
CA VAL A 37 -19.75 -23.74 18.89
C VAL A 37 -19.34 -24.35 20.24
N CYS A 38 -18.05 -24.33 20.57
CA CYS A 38 -17.55 -24.84 21.86
C CYS A 38 -16.18 -24.25 22.20
N ARG A 39 -15.77 -24.37 23.47
CA ARG A 39 -14.49 -23.83 23.98
C ARG A 39 -13.27 -24.34 23.20
N SER A 40 -13.25 -25.63 22.88
CA SER A 40 -12.14 -26.22 22.14
C SER A 40 -12.02 -25.64 20.72
N LEU A 41 -13.14 -25.42 20.03
CA LEU A 41 -13.12 -24.78 18.72
C LEU A 41 -12.81 -23.28 18.84
N ASN A 42 -13.23 -22.63 19.92
CA ASN A 42 -12.85 -21.26 20.22
C ASN A 42 -11.33 -21.10 20.30
N GLU A 43 -10.66 -21.98 21.06
CA GLU A 43 -9.20 -22.00 21.20
C GLU A 43 -8.50 -22.28 19.87
N THR A 44 -8.96 -23.29 19.12
CA THR A 44 -8.41 -23.61 17.80
C THR A 44 -8.61 -22.47 16.80
N CYS A 45 -9.83 -21.94 16.67
CA CYS A 45 -10.13 -20.80 15.79
C CYS A 45 -9.35 -19.55 16.19
N GLY A 46 -9.08 -19.36 17.49
CA GLY A 46 -8.26 -18.28 17.99
C GLY A 46 -6.86 -18.22 17.36
N THR A 47 -6.26 -19.38 17.05
CA THR A 47 -4.95 -19.45 16.38
C THR A 47 -4.95 -18.91 14.95
N VAL A 48 -6.13 -18.88 14.30
CA VAL A 48 -6.31 -18.32 12.96
C VAL A 48 -6.79 -16.87 13.06
N LEU A 49 -7.86 -16.64 13.82
CA LEU A 49 -8.52 -15.34 13.97
C LEU A 49 -7.61 -14.25 14.54
N PHE A 50 -6.77 -14.61 15.53
CA PHE A 50 -5.94 -13.65 16.25
C PHE A 50 -4.46 -13.78 15.93
N ARG A 51 -4.10 -14.55 14.88
CA ARG A 51 -2.71 -14.64 14.39
C ARG A 51 -2.18 -13.26 14.00
N SER A 52 -3.00 -12.50 13.28
CA SER A 52 -2.77 -11.10 12.97
C SER A 52 -3.71 -10.26 13.83
N TYR A 53 -3.15 -9.38 14.65
CA TYR A 53 -3.91 -8.51 15.52
C TYR A 53 -3.68 -7.05 15.15
N HIS A 54 -4.78 -6.28 15.03
CA HIS A 54 -4.75 -4.85 14.78
C HIS A 54 -5.03 -4.10 16.10
N LEU A 55 -3.98 -3.48 16.64
CA LEU A 55 -4.04 -2.55 17.76
C LEU A 55 -4.16 -1.12 17.22
N ASP A 56 -5.40 -0.68 17.09
CA ASP A 56 -5.71 0.67 16.67
C ASP A 56 -5.70 1.61 17.88
N LEU A 57 -4.83 2.61 17.90
CA LEU A 57 -4.72 3.59 18.99
C LEU A 57 -5.54 4.83 18.64
N ARG A 58 -5.22 5.45 17.50
CA ARG A 58 -6.05 6.48 16.85
C ARG A 58 -6.28 6.07 15.41
N VAL A 59 -7.54 5.98 15.01
CA VAL A 59 -7.94 5.75 13.62
C VAL A 59 -8.88 6.87 13.23
N PRO A 60 -8.59 7.60 12.15
CA PRO A 60 -9.52 8.60 11.66
C PRO A 60 -10.80 7.89 11.26
N GLN A 61 -11.93 8.38 11.76
CA GLN A 61 -13.21 7.82 11.35
C GLN A 61 -13.40 8.11 9.86
N HIS A 62 -13.88 7.11 9.11
CA HIS A 62 -14.38 7.31 7.75
C HIS A 62 -15.31 8.53 7.69
N PRO A 63 -15.45 9.20 6.53
CA PRO A 63 -16.30 10.38 6.37
C PRO A 63 -17.77 9.96 6.41
N LYS A 64 -18.25 9.55 7.57
CA LYS A 64 -19.67 9.64 7.89
C LYS A 64 -19.95 11.11 8.19
N PRO A 65 -21.16 11.61 7.86
CA PRO A 65 -21.56 12.97 8.17
C PRO A 65 -21.85 13.07 9.67
N TYR A 66 -20.81 13.00 10.48
CA TYR A 66 -20.90 13.47 11.85
C TYR A 66 -20.81 14.99 11.82
N PRO A 67 -21.47 15.68 12.77
CA PRO A 67 -21.43 17.13 12.83
C PRO A 67 -19.97 17.62 12.87
N PRO A 68 -19.64 18.70 12.14
CA PRO A 68 -18.32 19.31 12.16
C PRO A 68 -17.91 19.58 13.62
N GLY A 69 -16.73 19.10 14.01
CA GLY A 69 -16.21 19.17 15.38
C GLY A 69 -16.18 17.86 16.17
N SER A 70 -16.52 16.73 15.55
CA SER A 70 -16.47 15.39 16.17
C SER A 70 -15.34 14.49 15.65
N ALA A 71 -14.37 15.07 14.92
CA ALA A 71 -13.11 14.40 14.64
C ALA A 71 -12.48 14.01 15.98
N ARG A 72 -12.40 12.70 16.26
CA ARG A 72 -11.69 12.22 17.45
C ARG A 72 -10.18 12.36 17.22
N ASP A 73 -9.71 13.60 17.29
CA ASP A 73 -8.31 13.97 17.55
C ASP A 73 -7.89 13.60 18.99
N ILE A 74 -8.85 13.10 19.76
CA ILE A 74 -8.76 12.86 21.19
C ILE A 74 -8.47 11.38 21.43
N TRP A 75 -7.42 11.13 22.21
CA TRP A 75 -7.14 9.84 22.81
C TRP A 75 -8.32 9.37 23.67
N ASP A 76 -9.12 8.44 23.15
CA ASP A 76 -10.21 7.79 23.90
C ASP A 76 -9.60 6.76 24.86
N GLU A 77 -9.37 7.20 26.10
CA GLU A 77 -8.70 6.43 27.15
C GLU A 77 -9.39 5.08 27.41
N GLU A 78 -10.72 5.06 27.48
CA GLU A 78 -11.48 3.85 27.75
C GLU A 78 -11.36 2.87 26.58
N LEU A 79 -11.48 3.37 25.35
CA LEU A 79 -11.33 2.54 24.16
C LEU A 79 -9.94 1.92 24.05
N ILE A 80 -8.89 2.69 24.37
CA ILE A 80 -7.51 2.20 24.38
C ILE A 80 -7.35 1.08 25.41
N ARG A 81 -7.83 1.29 26.64
CA ARG A 81 -7.79 0.26 27.69
C ARG A 81 -8.51 -1.02 27.29
N ILE A 82 -9.70 -0.91 26.70
CA ILE A 82 -10.46 -2.07 26.20
C ILE A 82 -9.65 -2.82 25.14
N ARG A 83 -9.01 -2.10 24.20
CA ARG A 83 -8.20 -2.70 23.13
C ARG A 83 -6.94 -3.36 23.66
N LEU A 84 -6.26 -2.74 24.64
CA LEU A 84 -5.10 -3.32 25.31
C LEU A 84 -5.52 -4.57 26.09
N ALA A 85 -6.56 -4.52 26.92
CA ALA A 85 -7.07 -5.68 27.66
C ALA A 85 -7.49 -6.84 26.71
N HIS A 86 -8.11 -6.52 25.57
CA HIS A 86 -8.42 -7.52 24.56
C HIS A 86 -7.15 -8.15 23.97
N LEU A 87 -6.14 -7.34 23.61
CA LEU A 87 -4.85 -7.84 23.13
C LEU A 87 -4.18 -8.76 24.17
N GLN A 88 -4.18 -8.37 25.44
CA GLN A 88 -3.68 -9.21 26.54
C GLN A 88 -4.40 -10.56 26.58
N SER A 89 -5.74 -10.56 26.47
CA SER A 89 -6.54 -11.80 26.47
C SER A 89 -6.25 -12.72 25.27
N LYS A 90 -5.68 -12.19 24.19
CA LYS A 90 -5.35 -12.93 22.95
C LYS A 90 -3.86 -13.17 22.76
N ALA A 91 -3.03 -12.74 23.71
CA ALA A 91 -1.58 -12.66 23.55
C ALA A 91 -0.90 -13.95 23.04
N GLN A 92 -1.36 -15.11 23.51
CA GLN A 92 -0.80 -16.41 23.10
C GLN A 92 -0.94 -16.71 21.60
N PHE A 93 -1.96 -16.14 20.94
CA PHE A 93 -2.27 -16.38 19.52
C PHE A 93 -1.56 -15.41 18.58
N VAL A 94 -1.20 -14.22 19.06
CA VAL A 94 -0.65 -13.16 18.20
C VAL A 94 0.74 -13.56 17.69
N ARG A 95 0.93 -13.41 16.38
CA ARG A 95 2.22 -13.58 15.68
C ARG A 95 2.58 -12.33 14.88
N ILE A 96 1.57 -11.66 14.35
CA ILE A 96 1.68 -10.43 13.58
C ILE A 96 0.92 -9.36 14.36
N LEU A 97 1.61 -8.28 14.74
CA LEU A 97 1.03 -7.15 15.42
C LEU A 97 1.07 -5.93 14.51
N ASN A 98 -0.09 -5.36 14.23
CA ASN A 98 -0.22 -4.08 13.52
C ASN A 98 -0.63 -3.03 14.54
N VAL A 99 0.17 -1.97 14.69
CA VAL A 99 -0.06 -0.86 15.60
C VAL A 99 -0.36 0.38 14.77
N THR A 100 -1.60 0.86 14.83
CA THR A 100 -2.08 1.99 14.02
C THR A 100 -2.24 3.22 14.90
N ASP A 101 -1.53 4.29 14.55
CA ASP A 101 -1.66 5.61 15.15
C ASP A 101 -1.69 6.70 14.05
N VAL A 102 -2.86 6.85 13.43
CA VAL A 102 -3.10 7.77 12.30
C VAL A 102 -3.85 9.01 12.81
N GLY A 103 -3.59 9.47 14.04
CA GLY A 103 -4.31 10.62 14.62
C GLY A 103 -4.44 11.85 13.68
N GLY A 104 -5.40 12.72 13.97
CA GLY A 104 -5.63 13.98 13.23
C GLY A 104 -6.81 13.93 12.25
N PRO A 105 -7.41 15.08 11.88
CA PRO A 105 -8.44 15.13 10.86
C PRO A 105 -7.82 14.84 9.49
N PHE A 106 -8.46 13.97 8.69
CA PHE A 106 -8.21 13.89 7.25
C PHE A 106 -8.37 15.26 6.55
N GLU A 107 -9.06 16.20 7.19
CA GLU A 107 -9.42 17.52 6.68
C GLU A 107 -8.35 18.62 6.89
N LEU A 108 -7.17 18.31 7.44
CA LEU A 108 -6.03 19.24 7.41
C LEU A 108 -5.39 19.28 6.00
N ARG A 109 -6.22 19.64 5.00
CA ARG A 109 -5.83 20.18 3.70
C ARG A 109 -5.51 21.67 3.78
N ASP A 110 -5.70 22.30 4.94
CA ASP A 110 -5.38 23.70 5.12
C ASP A 110 -3.87 23.84 5.37
N ASP A 111 -3.18 24.51 4.45
CA ASP A 111 -1.73 24.74 4.46
C ASP A 111 -1.23 25.63 5.61
N SER A 112 -2.13 26.05 6.50
CA SER A 112 -1.92 27.14 7.44
C SER A 112 -1.49 26.73 8.86
N LEU A 113 -1.44 25.45 9.22
CA LEU A 113 -0.85 25.00 10.49
C LEU A 113 0.07 23.81 10.29
N GLY A 114 1.36 23.99 10.57
CA GLY A 114 2.35 22.93 10.77
C GLY A 114 2.04 22.12 12.03
N SER A 115 0.88 21.48 12.09
CA SER A 115 0.48 20.67 13.23
C SER A 115 1.29 19.37 13.21
N GLU A 116 2.40 19.37 13.93
CA GLU A 116 2.98 18.13 14.42
C GLU A 116 1.86 17.32 15.09
N LEU A 117 1.73 16.03 14.75
CA LEU A 117 0.80 15.19 15.49
C LEU A 117 1.16 15.27 16.96
N ALA A 118 0.14 15.46 17.81
CA ALA A 118 0.33 15.35 19.25
C ALA A 118 1.05 14.02 19.51
N PRO A 119 2.22 14.05 20.18
CA PRO A 119 3.05 12.88 20.39
C PRO A 119 2.26 11.82 21.16
N PHE A 120 2.69 10.57 21.05
CA PHE A 120 2.10 9.48 21.82
C PHE A 120 2.09 9.86 23.32
N PRO A 121 0.93 9.90 24.00
CA PRO A 121 0.87 10.30 25.39
C PRO A 121 1.64 9.31 26.25
N ILE A 122 2.65 9.83 26.94
CA ILE A 122 3.50 9.05 27.85
C ILE A 122 2.67 8.24 28.85
N LYS A 123 1.50 8.76 29.28
CA LYS A 123 0.59 8.08 30.21
C LYS A 123 0.10 6.70 29.73
N TYR A 124 0.01 6.46 28.42
CA TYR A 124 -0.40 5.15 27.88
C TYR A 124 0.78 4.25 27.54
N MET A 125 2.01 4.79 27.51
CA MET A 125 3.19 4.05 27.09
C MET A 125 3.51 2.91 28.04
N LEU A 126 3.38 3.13 29.36
CA LEU A 126 3.60 2.07 30.35
C LEU A 126 2.60 0.90 30.19
N GLU A 127 1.32 1.20 29.99
CA GLU A 127 0.27 0.19 29.82
C GLU A 127 0.43 -0.56 28.48
N LEU A 128 0.79 0.17 27.42
CA LEU A 128 1.14 -0.41 26.13
C LEU A 128 2.32 -1.36 26.25
N LEU A 129 3.46 -0.92 26.78
CA LEU A 129 4.65 -1.75 26.92
C LEU A 129 4.42 -2.98 27.80
N THR A 130 3.63 -2.84 28.87
CA THR A 130 3.22 -3.97 29.71
C THR A 130 2.43 -4.99 28.89
N THR A 131 1.51 -4.53 28.07
CA THR A 131 0.74 -5.37 27.14
C THR A 131 1.63 -6.04 26.09
N LEU A 132 2.52 -5.28 25.47
CA LEU A 132 3.43 -5.77 24.42
C LEU A 132 4.41 -6.83 24.92
N ARG A 133 4.93 -6.68 26.15
CA ARG A 133 5.82 -7.66 26.79
C ARG A 133 5.12 -9.00 27.07
N MET A 134 3.79 -9.03 27.12
CA MET A 134 3.03 -10.28 27.29
C MET A 134 2.78 -11.02 25.98
N LEU A 135 3.34 -10.57 24.85
CA LEU A 135 3.15 -11.19 23.53
C LEU A 135 4.36 -12.08 23.16
N PRO A 136 4.47 -13.31 23.70
CA PRO A 136 5.71 -14.11 23.63
C PRO A 136 6.07 -14.59 22.22
N ASN A 137 5.13 -14.53 21.29
CA ASN A 137 5.26 -15.17 19.98
C ASN A 137 5.23 -14.19 18.81
N VAL A 138 5.28 -12.88 19.06
CA VAL A 138 5.27 -11.89 17.99
C VAL A 138 6.57 -11.99 17.19
N THR A 139 6.42 -12.21 15.89
CA THR A 139 7.54 -12.30 14.92
C THR A 139 7.43 -11.27 13.82
N SER A 140 6.33 -10.51 13.75
CA SER A 140 6.12 -9.45 12.78
C SER A 140 5.44 -8.26 13.43
N VAL A 141 5.96 -7.07 13.20
CA VAL A 141 5.39 -5.82 13.71
C VAL A 141 5.29 -4.80 12.58
N THR A 142 4.13 -4.19 12.47
CA THR A 142 3.87 -3.07 11.56
C THR A 142 3.43 -1.88 12.37
N PHE A 143 4.12 -0.75 12.24
CA PHE A 143 3.66 0.54 12.73
C PHE A 143 3.02 1.30 11.57
N THR A 144 1.87 1.91 11.80
CA THR A 144 1.17 2.72 10.80
C THR A 144 0.84 4.09 11.38
N THR A 145 1.18 5.15 10.68
CA THR A 145 0.81 6.52 11.01
C THR A 145 0.30 7.26 9.77
N ALA A 146 -0.03 8.55 9.91
CA ALA A 146 -0.48 9.34 8.78
C ALA A 146 0.65 9.47 7.73
N MET A 147 0.28 9.31 6.46
CA MET A 147 1.21 9.37 5.33
C MET A 147 1.58 10.80 4.92
N SER A 148 0.94 11.82 5.51
CA SER A 148 1.19 13.23 5.18
C SER A 148 2.64 13.62 5.48
N PRO A 149 3.38 14.25 4.55
CA PRO A 149 4.76 14.72 4.76
C PRO A 149 4.90 15.70 5.94
N LYS A 150 3.80 16.35 6.34
CA LYS A 150 3.76 17.29 7.48
C LYS A 150 3.70 16.58 8.84
N VAL A 151 3.29 15.32 8.86
CA VAL A 151 3.17 14.53 10.07
C VAL A 151 4.47 13.78 10.32
N LYS A 152 4.96 13.83 11.57
CA LYS A 152 6.14 13.08 12.03
C LYS A 152 5.79 12.31 13.28
N ALA A 153 5.98 11.00 13.27
CA ALA A 153 5.81 10.13 14.43
C ALA A 153 7.17 9.75 15.00
N VAL A 154 7.51 10.29 16.17
CA VAL A 154 8.73 9.88 16.88
C VAL A 154 8.50 8.51 17.49
N VAL A 155 9.35 7.55 17.16
CA VAL A 155 9.32 6.22 17.79
C VAL A 155 9.89 6.37 19.21
N PRO A 156 9.16 6.03 20.29
CA PRO A 156 9.68 6.12 21.64
C PRO A 156 10.86 5.15 21.87
N VAL A 157 11.85 5.56 22.68
CA VAL A 157 12.99 4.72 23.06
C VAL A 157 12.53 3.40 23.67
N ASP A 158 11.59 3.44 24.62
CA ASP A 158 11.08 2.22 25.26
C ASP A 158 10.43 1.23 24.29
N LEU A 159 9.85 1.74 23.19
CA LEU A 159 9.26 0.91 22.14
C LEU A 159 10.34 0.29 21.26
N TRP A 160 11.41 1.03 20.99
CA TRP A 160 12.61 0.51 20.32
C TRP A 160 13.27 -0.59 21.15
N ASP A 161 13.44 -0.38 22.45
CA ASP A 161 13.99 -1.38 23.38
C ASP A 161 13.13 -2.66 23.42
N TRP A 162 11.81 -2.51 23.38
CA TRP A 162 10.92 -3.67 23.26
C TRP A 162 11.12 -4.41 21.94
N LEU A 163 11.23 -3.72 20.81
CA LEU A 163 11.52 -4.35 19.51
C LEU A 163 12.86 -5.11 19.55
N ALA A 164 13.89 -4.52 20.18
CA ALA A 164 15.20 -5.15 20.36
C ALA A 164 15.14 -6.40 21.28
N SER A 165 14.16 -6.45 22.19
CA SER A 165 14.01 -7.57 23.14
C SER A 165 13.30 -8.81 22.57
N ILE A 166 12.71 -8.71 21.38
CA ILE A 166 11.94 -9.80 20.76
C ILE A 166 12.63 -10.34 19.50
N ASN A 167 12.40 -11.61 19.18
CA ASN A 167 12.92 -12.25 17.97
C ASN A 167 12.08 -11.86 16.75
N LEU A 168 12.25 -10.62 16.29
CA LEU A 168 11.47 -10.05 15.21
C LEU A 168 12.01 -10.50 13.84
N LEU A 169 11.16 -11.09 13.00
CA LEU A 169 11.51 -11.48 11.64
C LEU A 169 11.13 -10.42 10.61
N ASN A 170 10.03 -9.71 10.83
CA ASN A 170 9.53 -8.70 9.89
C ASN A 170 9.18 -7.41 10.64
N LEU A 171 9.68 -6.29 10.14
CA LEU A 171 9.40 -4.96 10.68
C LEU A 171 8.91 -4.06 9.56
N SER A 172 7.82 -3.33 9.80
CA SER A 172 7.26 -2.39 8.81
C SER A 172 6.96 -1.05 9.45
N PHE A 173 7.36 0.03 8.79
CA PHE A 173 7.02 1.40 9.14
C PHE A 173 6.23 2.02 7.99
N LEU A 174 4.92 2.15 8.19
CA LEU A 174 3.95 2.69 7.24
C LEU A 174 3.58 4.13 7.65
N GLY A 175 4.40 5.09 7.25
CA GLY A 175 4.26 6.52 7.49
C GLY A 175 5.59 7.18 7.82
N ASN A 176 5.54 8.46 8.16
CA ASN A 176 6.73 9.25 8.46
C ASN A 176 7.15 9.04 9.91
N PHE A 177 8.10 8.13 10.11
CA PHE A 177 8.65 7.83 11.43
C PHE A 177 10.02 8.46 11.59
N VAL A 178 10.30 8.95 12.79
CA VAL A 178 11.60 9.46 13.20
C VAL A 178 12.17 8.51 14.24
N ALA A 179 13.37 7.99 13.97
CA ALA A 179 14.12 7.18 14.91
C ALA A 179 14.42 7.98 16.20
N PRO A 180 14.41 7.35 17.39
CA PRO A 180 14.90 8.00 18.58
C PRO A 180 16.36 8.47 18.41
N PRO A 181 16.78 9.56 19.07
CA PRO A 181 18.14 10.11 18.94
C PRO A 181 19.24 9.07 19.24
N ASP A 182 18.97 8.15 20.15
CA ASP A 182 19.94 7.17 20.67
C ASP A 182 19.93 5.83 19.92
N VAL A 183 19.13 5.70 18.85
CA VAL A 183 18.99 4.44 18.09
C VAL A 183 20.30 3.95 17.48
N MET A 184 21.24 4.86 17.19
CA MET A 184 22.55 4.48 16.64
C MET A 184 23.34 3.55 17.57
N PHE A 185 23.00 3.45 18.85
CA PHE A 185 23.72 2.61 19.81
C PHE A 185 23.13 1.21 19.99
N GLN A 186 21.93 0.94 19.49
CA GLN A 186 21.28 -0.38 19.62
C GLN A 186 20.58 -0.78 18.32
N PRO A 187 21.32 -1.38 17.36
CA PRO A 187 20.74 -1.92 16.14
C PRO A 187 19.70 -3.01 16.43
N LEU A 188 18.63 -3.09 15.62
CA LEU A 188 17.66 -4.19 15.70
C LEU A 188 18.17 -5.40 14.91
N GLU A 189 18.91 -6.27 15.58
CA GLU A 189 19.41 -7.51 15.00
C GLU A 189 18.30 -8.55 14.79
N GLY A 190 18.54 -9.50 13.87
CA GLY A 190 17.63 -10.63 13.62
C GLY A 190 16.44 -10.33 12.69
N VAL A 191 16.20 -9.06 12.33
CA VAL A 191 15.15 -8.67 11.39
C VAL A 191 15.46 -9.20 9.99
N ASN A 192 14.68 -10.15 9.50
CA ASN A 192 14.85 -10.72 8.16
C ASN A 192 14.31 -9.82 7.04
N LYS A 193 13.22 -9.09 7.29
CA LYS A 193 12.64 -8.14 6.33
C LYS A 193 12.29 -6.81 6.99
N LEU A 194 12.78 -5.72 6.41
CA LEU A 194 12.35 -4.35 6.73
C LEU A 194 11.52 -3.77 5.59
N THR A 195 10.38 -3.16 5.91
CA THR A 195 9.54 -2.40 4.97
C THR A 195 9.41 -0.96 5.44
N ILE A 196 9.66 -0.01 4.54
CA ILE A 196 9.51 1.42 4.80
C ILE A 196 8.63 2.02 3.70
N TYR A 197 7.50 2.60 4.10
CA TYR A 197 6.59 3.29 3.19
C TYR A 197 5.95 4.48 3.92
N PRO A 198 6.18 5.74 3.54
CA PRO A 198 7.04 6.16 2.45
C PRO A 198 8.52 6.09 2.84
N ALA A 199 9.37 5.71 1.89
CA ALA A 199 10.80 5.87 1.99
C ALA A 199 11.14 7.35 1.88
N SER A 200 11.56 7.95 3.00
CA SER A 200 11.88 9.37 3.12
C SER A 200 13.13 9.59 3.98
N LEU A 201 13.67 10.82 3.96
CA LEU A 201 14.81 11.20 4.79
C LEU A 201 14.54 11.00 6.30
N LEU A 202 13.29 11.10 6.75
CA LEU A 202 12.91 10.90 8.16
C LEU A 202 13.13 9.44 8.59
N ASN A 203 12.75 8.50 7.71
CA ASN A 203 12.88 7.08 7.96
C ASN A 203 14.30 6.56 7.70
N LYS A 204 15.20 7.38 7.14
CA LYS A 204 16.57 6.96 6.79
C LYS A 204 17.34 6.42 8.00
N LEU A 205 17.24 7.07 9.16
CA LEU A 205 17.91 6.59 10.37
C LEU A 205 17.38 5.21 10.83
N ILE A 206 16.08 4.93 10.61
CA ILE A 206 15.51 3.62 10.88
C ILE A 206 16.09 2.59 9.91
N LEU A 207 16.17 2.93 8.63
CA LEU A 207 16.76 2.08 7.59
C LEU A 207 18.20 1.68 7.93
N ASP A 208 19.02 2.65 8.36
CA ASP A 208 20.42 2.43 8.72
C ASP A 208 20.60 1.63 10.03
N ALA A 209 19.64 1.72 10.95
CA ALA A 209 19.69 1.09 12.27
C ALA A 209 19.12 -0.32 12.34
N VAL A 210 18.54 -0.83 11.24
CA VAL A 210 17.94 -2.17 11.18
C VAL A 210 18.66 -3.02 10.14
N PRO A 211 19.77 -3.67 10.51
CA PRO A 211 20.47 -4.61 9.64
C PRO A 211 19.51 -5.74 9.23
N THR A 212 19.32 -5.95 7.93
CA THR A 212 18.35 -6.92 7.43
C THR A 212 18.80 -7.65 6.17
N ASN A 213 18.20 -8.81 5.91
CA ASN A 213 18.46 -9.61 4.71
C ASN A 213 17.63 -9.14 3.51
N ARG A 214 16.47 -8.53 3.76
CA ARG A 214 15.57 -8.01 2.74
C ARG A 214 15.05 -6.64 3.11
N VAL A 215 15.20 -5.68 2.21
CA VAL A 215 14.59 -4.35 2.33
C VAL A 215 13.52 -4.20 1.26
N HIS A 216 12.38 -3.61 1.65
CA HIS A 216 11.39 -3.09 0.73
C HIS A 216 11.17 -1.59 1.00
N LEU A 217 11.45 -0.75 0.01
CA LEU A 217 11.27 0.70 0.06
C LEU A 217 10.18 1.12 -0.93
N ALA A 218 9.17 1.84 -0.47
CA ALA A 218 8.18 2.42 -1.36
C ALA A 218 8.25 3.95 -1.27
N TYR A 219 8.61 4.62 -2.37
CA TYR A 219 8.70 6.07 -2.45
C TYR A 219 7.34 6.66 -2.87
N SER A 220 6.79 7.56 -2.06
CA SER A 220 5.54 8.31 -2.37
C SER A 220 5.84 9.67 -2.99
N GLU A 221 4.97 10.17 -3.88
CA GLU A 221 5.19 11.38 -4.70
C GLU A 221 5.48 12.63 -3.87
N ASP A 222 4.81 12.75 -2.73
CA ASP A 222 4.87 13.92 -1.84
C ASP A 222 6.11 13.95 -0.92
N HIS A 223 7.03 12.99 -1.05
CA HIS A 223 8.15 12.82 -0.12
C HIS A 223 9.50 13.06 -0.80
N GLU A 224 10.40 13.70 -0.04
CA GLU A 224 11.77 13.96 -0.48
C GLU A 224 12.52 12.64 -0.75
N LEU A 225 13.17 12.59 -1.91
CA LEU A 225 14.08 11.52 -2.28
C LEU A 225 15.38 11.63 -1.50
N PHE A 226 16.01 10.50 -1.22
CA PHE A 226 17.35 10.46 -0.63
C PHE A 226 18.21 9.44 -1.35
N LEU A 227 19.52 9.66 -1.35
CA LEU A 227 20.48 8.68 -1.83
C LEU A 227 20.42 7.43 -0.96
N TYR A 228 19.93 6.33 -1.54
CA TYR A 228 19.98 5.00 -0.95
C TYR A 228 21.22 4.27 -1.44
N LYS A 229 22.18 4.16 -0.52
CA LYS A 229 23.43 3.42 -0.68
C LYS A 229 23.56 2.40 0.45
N PRO A 230 22.98 1.19 0.31
CA PRO A 230 23.03 0.19 1.37
C PRO A 230 24.45 -0.30 1.61
N THR A 231 24.84 -0.42 2.88
CA THR A 231 26.19 -0.87 3.30
C THR A 231 26.16 -2.17 4.10
N HIS A 232 24.97 -2.73 4.37
CA HIS A 232 24.84 -3.94 5.18
C HIS A 232 25.27 -5.18 4.38
N PRO A 233 26.31 -5.93 4.83
CA PRO A 233 26.83 -7.06 4.07
C PRO A 233 25.86 -8.23 3.97
N GLN A 234 24.94 -8.37 4.93
CA GLN A 234 23.92 -9.42 4.96
C GLN A 234 22.70 -9.16 4.07
N LEU A 235 22.63 -7.99 3.43
CA LEU A 235 21.51 -7.64 2.54
C LEU A 235 21.57 -8.47 1.26
N HIS A 236 20.54 -9.27 1.01
CA HIS A 236 20.44 -10.18 -0.13
C HIS A 236 19.32 -9.81 -1.10
N THR A 237 18.34 -9.03 -0.68
CA THR A 237 17.20 -8.65 -1.52
C THR A 237 16.80 -7.20 -1.27
N ILE A 238 16.63 -6.45 -2.35
CA ILE A 238 16.18 -5.06 -2.32
C ILE A 238 15.01 -4.95 -3.28
N ASP A 239 13.84 -4.62 -2.74
CA ASP A 239 12.64 -4.33 -3.51
C ASP A 239 12.35 -2.83 -3.39
N ILE A 240 12.17 -2.14 -4.51
CA ILE A 240 11.86 -0.70 -4.53
C ILE A 240 10.61 -0.45 -5.36
N GLU A 241 9.68 0.31 -4.82
CA GLU A 241 8.54 0.87 -5.56
C GLU A 241 8.72 2.39 -5.63
N ILE A 242 8.57 2.99 -6.81
CA ILE A 242 8.72 4.43 -6.99
C ILE A 242 7.87 4.94 -8.15
N ASP A 243 7.09 6.00 -7.93
CA ASP A 243 6.51 6.75 -9.04
C ASP A 243 7.52 7.73 -9.64
N VAL A 244 7.77 7.63 -10.95
CA VAL A 244 8.73 8.47 -11.66
C VAL A 244 8.09 9.63 -12.41
N LEU A 245 6.77 9.62 -12.62
CA LEU A 245 6.09 10.71 -13.31
C LEU A 245 6.02 11.95 -12.39
N GLY A 246 6.17 13.15 -12.95
CA GLY A 246 6.15 14.40 -12.17
C GLY A 246 7.34 14.64 -11.23
N ARG A 247 8.10 13.61 -10.87
CA ARG A 247 9.31 13.74 -10.04
C ARG A 247 10.50 14.31 -10.79
N GLN A 248 11.32 15.06 -10.06
CA GLN A 248 12.63 15.51 -10.52
C GLN A 248 13.72 14.68 -9.85
N PHE A 249 14.66 14.20 -10.65
CA PHE A 249 15.86 13.48 -10.21
C PHE A 249 17.08 14.32 -10.61
N PRO A 250 17.50 15.29 -9.77
CA PRO A 250 18.63 16.15 -10.08
C PRO A 250 19.96 15.38 -10.05
N GLU A 251 20.02 14.32 -9.25
CA GLU A 251 21.15 13.41 -9.09
C GLU A 251 20.64 11.97 -9.00
N PRO A 252 21.48 10.96 -9.28
CA PRO A 252 21.12 9.57 -9.04
C PRO A 252 20.89 9.29 -7.56
N ILE A 253 19.89 8.45 -7.27
CA ILE A 253 19.42 8.17 -5.90
C ILE A 253 19.64 6.73 -5.49
N PHE A 254 19.97 5.84 -6.42
CA PHE A 254 20.22 4.43 -6.16
C PHE A 254 21.66 4.06 -6.50
N ASP A 255 22.43 3.72 -5.47
CA ASP A 255 23.80 3.22 -5.58
C ASP A 255 23.91 1.85 -4.88
N PHE A 256 23.99 0.78 -5.66
CA PHE A 256 24.10 -0.58 -5.13
C PHE A 256 25.50 -1.17 -5.27
N SER A 257 26.51 -0.32 -5.48
CA SER A 257 27.91 -0.74 -5.67
C SER A 257 28.47 -1.55 -4.51
N GLU A 258 28.01 -1.26 -3.28
CA GLU A 258 28.48 -1.89 -2.04
C GLU A 258 27.82 -3.25 -1.75
N VAL A 259 26.77 -3.60 -2.50
CA VAL A 259 26.02 -4.85 -2.35
C VAL A 259 25.87 -5.60 -3.67
N PRO A 260 26.97 -5.90 -4.39
CA PRO A 260 26.91 -6.51 -5.72
C PRO A 260 26.27 -7.91 -5.70
N HIS A 261 26.24 -8.57 -4.55
CA HIS A 261 25.62 -9.88 -4.31
C HIS A 261 24.12 -9.82 -4.01
N ALA A 262 23.53 -8.63 -3.87
CA ALA A 262 22.11 -8.49 -3.60
C ALA A 262 21.28 -8.60 -4.89
N ALA A 263 20.16 -9.34 -4.81
CA ALA A 263 19.10 -9.29 -5.80
C ALA A 263 18.38 -7.95 -5.70
N ILE A 264 18.11 -7.31 -6.84
CA ILE A 264 17.42 -6.03 -6.90
C ILE A 264 16.20 -6.15 -7.79
N GLU A 265 15.07 -5.65 -7.33
CA GLU A 265 13.86 -5.42 -8.11
C GLU A 265 13.39 -3.98 -7.86
N VAL A 266 13.33 -3.17 -8.90
CA VAL A 266 12.77 -1.81 -8.86
C VAL A 266 11.56 -1.75 -9.78
N ASP A 267 10.38 -1.55 -9.20
CA ASP A 267 9.14 -1.27 -9.91
C ASP A 267 8.92 0.24 -9.96
N ALA A 268 9.24 0.83 -11.11
CA ALA A 268 9.05 2.23 -11.41
C ALA A 268 7.69 2.47 -12.10
N SER A 269 6.72 3.04 -11.38
CA SER A 269 5.40 3.39 -11.94
C SER A 269 5.44 4.75 -12.63
N PHE A 270 4.61 4.90 -13.66
CA PHE A 270 4.35 6.19 -14.31
C PHE A 270 2.85 6.27 -14.60
N HIS A 271 2.07 6.46 -13.54
CA HIS A 271 0.61 6.42 -13.63
C HIS A 271 0.09 7.59 -14.48
N VAL A 272 -0.80 7.27 -15.44
CA VAL A 272 -1.45 8.27 -16.30
C VAL A 272 -2.97 8.13 -16.19
N ASP A 273 -3.66 9.26 -16.13
CA ASP A 273 -5.13 9.30 -16.09
C ASP A 273 -5.76 8.69 -17.35
N TYR A 274 -5.08 8.88 -18.49
CA TYR A 274 -5.57 8.44 -19.78
C TYR A 274 -4.55 7.55 -20.48
N LYS A 275 -5.02 6.40 -20.94
CA LYS A 275 -4.19 5.40 -21.62
C LYS A 275 -3.50 5.93 -22.89
N PHE A 276 -4.08 6.89 -23.61
CA PHE A 276 -3.41 7.47 -24.79
C PHE A 276 -2.15 8.27 -24.43
N SER A 277 -1.99 8.68 -23.16
CA SER A 277 -0.81 9.39 -22.67
C SER A 277 0.36 8.46 -22.34
N ILE A 278 0.14 7.13 -22.33
CA ILE A 278 1.15 6.13 -21.98
C ILE A 278 2.47 6.31 -22.78
N PRO A 279 2.47 6.50 -24.12
CA PRO A 279 3.71 6.66 -24.89
C PRO A 279 4.54 7.86 -24.47
N ASN A 280 3.88 9.01 -24.24
CA ASN A 280 4.56 10.22 -23.82
C ASN A 280 5.13 10.06 -22.41
N ALA A 281 4.34 9.49 -21.49
CA ALA A 281 4.78 9.21 -20.13
C ALA A 281 5.93 8.19 -20.09
N TRP A 282 5.92 7.20 -20.99
CA TRP A 282 7.00 6.24 -21.15
C TRP A 282 8.30 6.92 -21.62
N ARG A 283 8.25 7.79 -22.64
CA ARG A 283 9.44 8.56 -23.09
C ARG A 283 10.05 9.40 -21.96
N GLU A 284 9.19 10.05 -21.16
CA GLU A 284 9.63 10.81 -19.99
C GLU A 284 10.24 9.89 -18.92
N ALA A 285 9.54 8.81 -18.55
CA ALA A 285 9.99 7.83 -17.57
C ALA A 285 11.36 7.24 -17.96
N LYS A 286 11.53 6.79 -19.20
CA LYS A 286 12.77 6.25 -19.75
C LYS A 286 13.96 7.20 -19.58
N THR A 287 13.76 8.49 -19.84
CA THR A 287 14.79 9.52 -19.63
C THR A 287 15.15 9.68 -18.15
N LYS A 288 14.17 9.53 -17.25
CA LYS A 288 14.39 9.62 -15.80
C LYS A 288 15.04 8.37 -15.23
N LEU A 289 14.66 7.18 -15.70
CA LEU A 289 15.24 5.91 -15.26
C LEU A 289 16.76 5.94 -15.35
N GLN A 290 17.31 6.40 -16.48
CA GLN A 290 18.77 6.52 -16.67
C GLN A 290 19.45 7.44 -15.65
N LYS A 291 18.72 8.41 -15.09
CA LYS A 291 19.24 9.36 -14.09
C LYS A 291 19.07 8.87 -12.66
N MET A 292 18.31 7.80 -12.42
CA MET A 292 18.01 7.32 -11.07
C MET A 292 19.14 6.47 -10.48
N PHE A 293 19.94 5.83 -11.31
CA PHE A 293 20.95 4.84 -10.89
C PHE A 293 22.37 5.35 -11.13
N PHE A 294 23.28 5.01 -10.22
CA PHE A 294 24.73 5.17 -10.44
C PHE A 294 25.28 4.09 -11.37
N GLU A 295 24.66 2.92 -11.40
CA GLU A 295 25.02 1.82 -12.29
C GLU A 295 24.44 2.05 -13.70
N ASP A 296 25.12 1.52 -14.72
CA ASP A 296 24.60 1.54 -16.08
C ASP A 296 23.42 0.57 -16.23
N LEU A 297 22.26 1.08 -16.65
CA LEU A 297 21.05 0.29 -16.89
C LEU A 297 21.23 -0.79 -17.96
N SER A 298 22.21 -0.64 -18.86
CA SER A 298 22.52 -1.68 -19.86
C SER A 298 22.98 -3.00 -19.22
N GLY A 299 23.46 -2.95 -17.98
CA GLY A 299 23.81 -4.11 -17.16
C GLY A 299 22.64 -4.73 -16.39
N LEU A 300 21.45 -4.14 -16.44
CA LEU A 300 20.26 -4.55 -15.69
C LEU A 300 19.15 -5.04 -16.62
N ASP A 301 18.33 -5.98 -16.19
CA ASP A 301 17.15 -6.40 -16.96
C ASP A 301 16.07 -5.34 -16.82
N VAL A 302 15.62 -4.75 -17.92
CA VAL A 302 14.61 -3.68 -17.90
C VAL A 302 13.43 -4.08 -18.77
N ASP A 303 12.31 -4.34 -18.11
CA ASP A 303 11.07 -4.86 -18.66
C ASP A 303 9.94 -3.87 -18.44
N ARG A 304 9.26 -3.44 -19.50
CA ARG A 304 8.02 -2.68 -19.37
C ARG A 304 6.89 -3.63 -18.97
N PHE A 305 6.85 -3.91 -17.67
CA PHE A 305 5.87 -4.81 -17.06
C PHE A 305 4.57 -4.06 -16.74
N LYS A 306 3.45 -4.53 -17.28
CA LYS A 306 2.16 -3.81 -17.26
C LYS A 306 2.22 -2.51 -18.09
N THR A 307 1.06 -1.91 -18.32
CA THR A 307 0.95 -0.74 -19.23
C THR A 307 1.65 0.53 -18.72
N THR A 308 1.83 0.69 -17.40
CA THR A 308 2.29 1.93 -16.75
C THR A 308 3.34 1.69 -15.66
N CYS A 309 4.15 0.63 -15.81
CA CYS A 309 5.21 0.29 -14.88
C CYS A 309 6.39 -0.29 -15.64
N VAL A 310 7.59 -0.01 -15.16
CA VAL A 310 8.84 -0.58 -15.64
C VAL A 310 9.51 -1.28 -14.47
N ARG A 311 9.87 -2.53 -14.71
CA ARG A 311 10.55 -3.39 -13.77
C ARG A 311 12.01 -3.48 -14.15
N ILE A 312 12.88 -3.16 -13.20
CA ILE A 312 14.34 -3.21 -13.34
C ILE A 312 14.85 -4.28 -12.39
N VAL A 313 15.56 -5.27 -12.91
CA VAL A 313 16.00 -6.44 -12.13
C VAL A 313 17.51 -6.64 -12.26
N ARG A 314 18.14 -6.91 -11.12
CA ARG A 314 19.48 -7.47 -11.02
C ARG A 314 19.43 -8.83 -10.33
N SER A 315 19.92 -9.87 -10.99
CA SER A 315 20.07 -11.18 -10.35
C SER A 315 21.48 -11.34 -9.78
N PRO A 316 21.64 -11.93 -8.57
CA PRO A 316 22.95 -12.14 -7.96
C PRO A 316 23.67 -13.40 -8.49
N LYS A 317 23.12 -14.07 -9.52
CA LYS A 317 23.71 -15.31 -10.05
C LYS A 317 24.98 -14.98 -10.86
N ALA A 318 26.05 -15.73 -10.65
CA ALA A 318 27.37 -15.49 -11.25
C ALA A 318 27.38 -15.49 -12.80
N GLU A 319 26.47 -16.21 -13.45
CA GLU A 319 26.37 -16.29 -14.92
C GLU A 319 25.21 -15.46 -15.49
N TRP A 320 24.58 -14.61 -14.66
CA TRP A 320 23.43 -13.83 -15.10
C TRP A 320 23.81 -12.74 -16.10
N LYS A 321 22.93 -12.55 -17.07
CA LYS A 321 22.98 -11.47 -18.05
C LYS A 321 21.56 -10.90 -18.23
N PRO A 322 21.43 -9.61 -18.53
CA PRO A 322 20.14 -9.02 -18.85
C PRO A 322 19.55 -9.64 -20.12
N GLU A 323 18.24 -9.89 -20.12
CA GLU A 323 17.53 -10.51 -21.26
C GLU A 323 16.61 -9.51 -21.96
N LYS A 324 16.12 -8.52 -21.22
CA LYS A 324 15.20 -7.47 -21.64
C LYS A 324 15.85 -6.12 -21.48
N GLN A 325 15.63 -5.26 -22.47
CA GLN A 325 16.26 -3.95 -22.60
C GLN A 325 15.27 -2.96 -23.20
N ASP A 326 14.04 -2.91 -22.69
CA ASP A 326 12.97 -2.09 -23.28
C ASP A 326 13.33 -0.60 -23.26
N HIS A 327 14.17 -0.18 -22.31
CA HIS A 327 14.70 1.17 -22.24
C HIS A 327 15.68 1.54 -23.38
N ILE A 328 16.19 0.57 -24.15
CA ILE A 328 17.08 0.82 -25.30
C ILE A 328 16.28 1.08 -26.58
N GLY A 329 15.00 0.68 -26.65
CA GLY A 329 14.15 0.83 -27.84
C GLY A 329 14.27 2.20 -28.51
N GLY A 330 14.26 2.26 -29.83
CA GLY A 330 14.46 3.52 -30.57
C GLY A 330 13.26 4.47 -30.46
N GLU A 331 13.50 5.77 -30.65
CA GLU A 331 12.46 6.82 -30.73
C GLU A 331 11.37 6.47 -31.75
N GLU A 332 11.74 5.82 -32.86
CA GLU A 332 10.83 5.36 -33.91
C GLU A 332 9.83 4.29 -33.44
N GLU A 333 10.19 3.44 -32.47
CA GLU A 333 9.24 2.47 -31.90
C GLU A 333 8.26 3.14 -30.94
N ASP A 334 8.77 4.07 -30.11
CA ASP A 334 7.97 4.88 -29.20
C ASP A 334 6.98 5.78 -30.00
N GLU A 335 7.39 6.30 -31.16
CA GLU A 335 6.54 7.04 -32.11
C GLU A 335 5.46 6.15 -32.73
N ARG A 336 5.82 4.98 -33.26
CA ARG A 336 4.84 4.02 -33.83
C ARG A 336 3.84 3.52 -32.79
N GLU A 337 4.24 3.37 -31.53
CA GLU A 337 3.31 3.07 -30.44
C GLU A 337 2.35 4.24 -30.19
N ALA A 338 2.87 5.48 -30.19
CA ALA A 338 2.07 6.69 -30.03
C ALA A 338 1.02 6.85 -31.14
N GLU A 339 1.42 6.70 -32.40
CA GLU A 339 0.51 6.77 -33.55
C GLU A 339 -0.58 5.69 -33.49
N ARG A 340 -0.22 4.43 -33.17
CA ARG A 340 -1.19 3.34 -33.02
C ARG A 340 -2.20 3.60 -31.92
N MET A 341 -1.74 4.09 -30.76
CA MET A 341 -2.65 4.44 -29.66
C MET A 341 -3.55 5.60 -30.01
N GLN A 342 -3.00 6.67 -30.61
CA GLN A 342 -3.79 7.82 -31.04
C GLN A 342 -4.88 7.40 -32.03
N ALA A 343 -4.54 6.65 -33.08
CA ALA A 343 -5.50 6.17 -34.06
C ALA A 343 -6.60 5.30 -33.44
N TYR A 344 -6.26 4.41 -32.51
CA TYR A 344 -7.24 3.60 -31.78
C TYR A 344 -8.23 4.45 -30.97
N TYR A 345 -7.73 5.47 -30.26
CA TYR A 345 -8.56 6.35 -29.45
C TYR A 345 -9.40 7.31 -30.29
N GLU A 346 -8.89 7.80 -31.42
CA GLU A 346 -9.65 8.58 -32.40
C GLU A 346 -10.80 7.77 -33.00
N MET A 347 -10.55 6.51 -33.37
CA MET A 347 -11.58 5.59 -33.83
C MET A 347 -12.65 5.35 -32.76
N LYS A 348 -12.24 5.05 -31.51
CA LYS A 348 -13.15 4.89 -30.36
C LYS A 348 -13.99 6.13 -30.07
N ALA A 349 -13.39 7.32 -30.19
CA ALA A 349 -14.09 8.58 -30.01
C ALA A 349 -15.15 8.80 -31.10
N ARG A 350 -14.83 8.46 -32.35
CA ARG A 350 -15.77 8.49 -33.48
C ARG A 350 -16.93 7.51 -33.29
N ASP A 351 -16.65 6.26 -32.93
CA ASP A 351 -17.68 5.25 -32.65
C ASP A 351 -18.60 5.68 -31.50
N SER A 352 -18.03 6.30 -30.47
CA SER A 352 -18.80 6.84 -29.34
C SER A 352 -19.66 8.02 -29.79
N TYR A 353 -19.12 8.93 -30.60
CA TYR A 353 -19.86 10.06 -31.16
C TYR A 353 -21.04 9.57 -32.03
N ASP A 354 -20.81 8.59 -32.90
CA ASP A 354 -21.85 8.01 -33.76
C ASP A 354 -22.94 7.30 -32.93
N GLN A 355 -22.57 6.62 -31.83
CA GLN A 355 -23.52 6.04 -30.88
C GLN A 355 -24.32 7.07 -30.08
N TRP A 356 -23.78 8.26 -29.83
CA TRP A 356 -24.48 9.33 -29.11
C TRP A 356 -25.33 10.22 -30.03
N VAL A 357 -24.88 10.45 -31.26
CA VAL A 357 -25.55 11.32 -32.22
C VAL A 357 -26.67 10.58 -32.95
N SER A 358 -26.53 9.29 -33.24
CA SER A 358 -27.57 8.51 -33.92
C SER A 358 -28.92 8.50 -33.16
N PRO A 359 -28.99 8.29 -31.83
CA PRO A 359 -30.24 8.38 -31.07
C PRO A 359 -30.79 9.80 -30.94
N VAL A 360 -29.93 10.83 -30.94
CA VAL A 360 -30.34 12.24 -30.79
C VAL A 360 -30.94 12.77 -32.09
N ILE A 361 -30.36 12.40 -33.24
CA ILE A 361 -30.94 12.70 -34.57
C ILE A 361 -32.26 11.95 -34.74
N LEU A 362 -32.31 10.65 -34.40
CA LEU A 362 -33.56 9.87 -34.43
C LEU A 362 -34.65 10.47 -33.54
N LYS A 363 -34.33 10.92 -32.32
CA LYS A 363 -35.31 11.59 -31.44
C LYS A 363 -35.77 12.93 -32.00
N ARG A 364 -34.88 13.71 -32.61
CA ARG A 364 -35.22 15.00 -33.22
C ARG A 364 -36.15 14.81 -34.42
N ASP A 365 -35.89 13.84 -35.28
CA ASP A 365 -36.73 13.54 -36.45
C ASP A 365 -38.09 12.98 -36.05
N VAL A 366 -38.16 12.15 -35.00
CA VAL A 366 -39.43 11.68 -34.42
C VAL A 366 -40.24 12.84 -33.85
N ILE A 367 -39.60 13.79 -33.14
CA ILE A 367 -40.29 14.99 -32.62
C ILE A 367 -40.81 15.87 -33.76
N PHE A 368 -40.01 16.11 -34.80
CA PHE A 368 -40.44 16.86 -35.98
C PHE A 368 -41.60 16.19 -36.72
N TYR A 369 -41.56 14.85 -36.86
CA TYR A 369 -42.65 14.08 -37.46
C TYR A 369 -43.93 14.17 -36.62
N CYS A 370 -43.84 14.04 -35.30
CA CYS A 370 -44.97 14.19 -34.39
C CYS A 370 -45.59 15.59 -34.45
N ILE A 371 -44.77 16.65 -34.50
CA ILE A 371 -45.26 18.04 -34.63
C ILE A 371 -45.97 18.23 -35.97
N LYS A 372 -45.41 17.71 -37.07
CA LYS A 372 -46.03 17.79 -38.39
C LYS A 372 -47.38 17.07 -38.43
N CYS A 373 -47.45 15.83 -37.90
CA CYS A 373 -48.72 15.11 -37.80
C CYS A 373 -49.76 15.87 -36.95
N PHE A 374 -49.34 16.54 -35.88
CA PHE A 374 -50.24 17.33 -35.04
C PHE A 374 -50.80 18.55 -35.78
N ILE A 375 -49.96 19.23 -36.57
CA ILE A 375 -50.36 20.37 -37.43
C ILE A 375 -51.31 19.89 -38.53
N ASP A 376 -51.02 18.77 -39.19
CA ASP A 376 -51.86 18.22 -40.25
C ASP A 376 -53.24 17.78 -39.70
N ILE A 377 -53.30 17.19 -38.50
CA ILE A 377 -54.55 16.85 -37.82
C ILE A 377 -55.34 18.12 -37.43
N ALA A 378 -54.67 19.17 -36.95
CA ALA A 378 -55.30 20.44 -36.60
C ALA A 378 -55.89 21.13 -37.85
N ASN A 379 -55.17 21.10 -38.97
CA ASN A 379 -55.62 21.65 -40.24
C ASN A 379 -56.78 20.86 -40.86
N CYS A 380 -56.81 19.52 -40.70
CA CYS A 380 -57.93 18.70 -41.17
C CYS A 380 -59.22 18.94 -40.36
N LYS A 381 -59.12 19.34 -39.09
CA LYS A 381 -60.30 19.70 -38.27
C LYS A 381 -60.88 21.07 -38.60
N GLY A 382 -60.16 21.92 -39.33
CA GLY A 382 -60.66 23.23 -39.81
C GLY A 382 -61.62 23.16 -41.01
N ASN A 383 -61.73 22.01 -41.68
CA ASN A 383 -62.56 21.83 -42.88
C ASN A 383 -63.81 20.96 -42.65
N VAL A 384 -64.18 20.65 -41.40
CA VAL A 384 -65.44 19.96 -41.05
C VAL A 384 -66.36 20.90 -40.29
N THR A 385 -66.59 22.08 -40.83
CA THR A 385 -67.78 22.90 -40.59
C THR A 385 -68.08 23.66 -41.87
N GLY A 386 -68.72 22.96 -42.80
CA GLY A 386 -69.38 23.48 -43.99
C GLY A 386 -70.64 22.69 -44.20
#